data_AF-A0A2H0R0P5-F1
#
_entry.id   AF-A0A2H0R0P5-F1
#
_cell.length_a   1.000
_cell.length_b   1.000
_cell.length_c   1.000
_cell.angle_alpha   90.00
_cell.angle_beta   90.00
_cell.angle_gamma   90.00
#
_symmetry.space_group_name_H-M   'P 1'
#
loop_
_entity.id
_entity.type
_entity.pdbx_description
1 polymer ?
#
loop_
_entity_poly.entity_id
_entity_poly.type
_entity_poly.pdbx_seq_one_letter_code
_entity_poly.pdbx_strand_id
1 'polypeptide(L)'
;MIINSLQLNYNYIIMRILKSAINWIKKLWEIFLQIIIPPDIKIQKLLNLSVGEMRDLLPKSPVNSKDIFVLFDYSHKIVRLIIKSIKYKNNSDIKKRIAIYLYEELMVISSEIALFEGTLPILVPMPMSKKEKRNRGFNQCEEICKEIKKLAGDNIKISYNILKKVRETERQ
;
A
#
# COMPACT_ATOMS: atom_id res chain seq x y z
N MET A 1 55.52 32.07 0.14
CA MET A 1 54.31 31.82 -0.70
C MET A 1 53.80 30.38 -0.65
N ILE A 2 54.65 29.36 -0.41
CA ILE A 2 54.29 27.93 -0.43
C ILE A 2 53.50 27.46 0.81
N ILE A 3 53.71 28.10 1.97
CA ILE A 3 53.05 27.72 3.22
C ILE A 3 51.54 27.99 3.19
N ASN A 4 51.12 29.11 2.58
CA ASN A 4 49.70 29.47 2.46
C ASN A 4 48.91 28.52 1.54
N SER A 5 49.52 27.97 0.48
CA SER A 5 48.82 27.04 -0.43
C SER A 5 48.61 25.66 0.20
N LEU A 6 49.55 25.19 1.02
CA LEU A 6 49.40 23.95 1.80
C LEU A 6 48.30 24.08 2.85
N GLN A 7 48.20 25.24 3.51
CA GLN A 7 47.20 25.52 4.54
C GLN A 7 45.78 25.64 3.95
N LEU A 8 45.65 26.25 2.76
CA LEU A 8 44.41 26.29 1.99
C LEU A 8 43.95 24.88 1.57
N ASN A 9 44.87 24.03 1.10
CA ASN A 9 44.56 22.67 0.67
C ASN A 9 44.16 21.77 1.86
N TYR A 10 44.83 21.94 3.01
CA TYR A 10 44.47 21.26 4.26
C TYR A 10 43.05 21.63 4.74
N ASN A 11 42.71 22.92 4.74
CA ASN A 11 41.37 23.40 5.10
C ASN A 11 40.28 22.88 4.15
N TYR A 12 40.57 22.79 2.86
CA TYR A 12 39.66 22.23 1.86
C TYR A 12 39.36 20.75 2.12
N ILE A 13 40.39 19.95 2.44
CA ILE A 13 40.26 18.52 2.77
C ILE A 13 39.42 18.33 4.05
N ILE A 14 39.70 19.11 5.10
CA ILE A 14 38.92 19.09 6.35
C ILE A 14 37.46 19.45 6.09
N MET A 15 37.17 20.50 5.33
CA MET A 15 35.79 20.86 4.97
C MET A 15 35.08 19.74 4.19
N ARG A 16 35.79 19.00 3.34
CA ARG A 16 35.23 17.85 2.60
C ARG A 16 34.89 16.69 3.53
N ILE A 17 35.77 16.39 4.48
CA ILE A 17 35.57 15.33 5.49
C ILE A 17 34.40 15.70 6.41
N LEU A 18 34.34 16.94 6.90
CA LEU A 18 33.25 17.45 7.72
C LEU A 18 31.91 17.39 6.99
N LYS A 19 31.84 17.82 5.72
CA LYS A 19 30.61 17.70 4.90
C LYS A 19 30.16 16.25 4.74
N SER A 20 31.10 15.33 4.52
CA SER A 20 30.81 13.90 4.41
C SER A 20 30.26 13.33 5.73
N ALA A 21 30.89 13.67 6.86
CA ALA A 21 30.46 13.26 8.19
C ALA A 21 29.06 13.79 8.53
N ILE A 22 28.76 15.06 8.21
CA ILE A 22 27.44 15.66 8.38
C ILE A 22 26.38 14.92 7.55
N ASN A 23 26.67 14.57 6.29
CA ASN A 23 25.75 13.78 5.47
C ASN A 23 25.51 12.38 6.05
N TRP A 24 26.53 11.75 6.62
CA TRP A 24 26.40 10.48 7.33
C TRP A 24 25.53 10.58 8.58
N ILE A 25 25.73 11.62 9.40
CA ILE A 25 24.92 11.88 10.59
C ILE A 25 23.46 12.13 10.19
N LYS A 26 23.20 12.92 9.15
CA LYS A 26 21.85 13.12 8.61
C LYS A 26 21.20 11.80 8.20
N LYS A 27 21.94 10.93 7.50
CA LYS A 27 21.44 9.62 7.07
C LYS A 27 21.13 8.70 8.26
N LEU A 28 21.98 8.70 9.28
CA LEU A 28 21.74 7.95 10.52
C LEU A 28 20.52 8.47 11.28
N TRP A 29 20.37 9.79 11.36
CA TRP A 29 19.21 10.44 11.96
C TRP A 29 17.90 10.08 11.26
N GLU A 30 17.89 10.07 9.92
CA GLU A 30 16.74 9.64 9.11
C GLU A 30 16.35 8.17 9.37
N ILE A 31 17.32 7.27 9.50
CA ILE A 31 17.07 5.85 9.83
C ILE A 31 16.48 5.73 11.23
N PHE A 32 17.03 6.48 12.19
CA PHE A 32 16.57 6.47 13.57
C PHE A 32 15.12 6.99 13.71
N LEU A 33 14.79 8.10 13.05
CA LEU A 33 13.42 8.61 12.99
C LEU A 33 12.44 7.62 12.35
N GLN A 34 12.88 6.86 11.33
CA GLN A 34 12.03 5.84 10.70
C GLN A 34 11.67 4.68 11.64
N ILE A 35 12.56 4.35 12.57
CA ILE A 35 12.38 3.30 13.59
C ILE A 35 11.49 3.79 14.73
N ILE A 36 11.73 5.03 15.21
CA ILE A 36 11.01 5.57 16.37
C ILE A 36 9.56 5.95 16.04
N ILE A 37 9.27 6.45 14.84
CA ILE A 37 7.91 6.87 14.50
C ILE A 37 7.03 5.62 14.35
N PRO A 38 6.02 5.43 15.24
CA PRO A 38 5.13 4.28 15.17
C PRO A 38 4.40 4.26 13.83
N PRO A 39 4.19 3.07 13.23
CA PRO A 39 3.47 2.94 11.97
C PRO A 39 2.06 3.54 12.02
N ASP A 40 1.44 3.61 13.20
CA ASP A 40 0.12 4.21 13.40
C ASP A 40 0.10 5.71 13.15
N ILE A 41 1.15 6.45 13.54
CA ILE A 41 1.25 7.88 13.27
C ILE A 41 1.34 8.14 11.76
N LYS A 42 2.09 7.30 11.04
CA LYS A 42 2.21 7.40 9.58
C LYS A 42 0.85 7.12 8.90
N ILE A 43 0.09 6.15 9.40
CA ILE A 43 -1.27 5.86 8.91
C ILE A 43 -2.23 7.03 9.20
N GLN A 44 -2.21 7.61 10.40
CA GLN A 44 -3.05 8.76 10.74
C GLN A 44 -2.74 9.97 9.84
N LYS A 45 -1.47 10.26 9.59
CA LYS A 45 -1.06 11.31 8.64
C LYS A 45 -1.62 11.08 7.24
N LEU A 46 -1.63 9.84 6.76
CA LEU A 46 -2.22 9.49 5.45
C LEU A 46 -3.74 9.67 5.43
N LEU A 47 -4.43 9.33 6.54
CA LEU A 47 -5.88 9.48 6.66
C LEU A 47 -6.32 10.94 6.72
N ASN A 48 -5.48 11.83 7.25
CA ASN A 48 -5.76 13.27 7.30
C ASN A 48 -5.73 13.96 5.94
N LEU A 49 -5.09 13.35 4.94
CA LEU A 49 -5.14 13.83 3.56
C LEU A 49 -6.54 13.67 2.99
N SER A 50 -6.88 14.41 1.94
CA SER A 50 -8.08 14.11 1.16
C SER A 50 -7.95 12.78 0.40
N VAL A 51 -9.07 12.29 -0.14
CA VAL A 51 -9.10 11.06 -0.94
C VAL A 51 -8.24 11.20 -2.20
N GLY A 52 -8.29 12.35 -2.88
CA GLY A 52 -7.49 12.63 -4.07
C GLY A 52 -6.00 12.74 -3.77
N GLU A 53 -5.63 13.57 -2.79
CA GLU A 53 -4.22 13.77 -2.40
C GLU A 53 -3.54 12.46 -1.99
N MET A 54 -4.24 11.61 -1.22
CA MET A 54 -3.70 10.31 -0.86
C MET A 54 -3.55 9.39 -2.08
N ARG A 55 -4.46 9.46 -3.06
CA ARG A 55 -4.38 8.67 -4.30
C ARG A 55 -3.16 9.08 -5.12
N ASP A 56 -2.92 10.37 -5.26
CA ASP A 56 -1.81 10.93 -6.04
C ASP A 56 -0.43 10.58 -5.46
N LEU A 57 -0.35 10.40 -4.14
CA LEU A 57 0.87 9.96 -3.46
C LEU A 57 1.19 8.47 -3.65
N LEU A 58 0.21 7.66 -4.06
CA LEU A 58 0.38 6.21 -4.19
C LEU A 58 0.71 5.86 -5.65
N PRO A 59 1.90 5.28 -5.91
CA PRO A 59 2.29 4.94 -7.28
C PRO A 59 1.40 3.82 -7.82
N LYS A 60 0.94 3.98 -9.07
CA LYS A 60 0.28 2.91 -9.83
C LYS A 60 1.23 1.72 -9.97
N SER A 61 0.66 0.52 -10.00
CA SER A 61 1.45 -0.70 -10.16
C SER A 61 2.07 -0.77 -11.57
N PRO A 62 3.33 -1.21 -11.72
CA PRO A 62 3.93 -1.48 -13.03
C PRO A 62 3.43 -2.80 -13.66
N VAL A 63 2.64 -3.58 -12.92
CA VAL A 63 2.10 -4.86 -13.41
C VAL A 63 1.19 -4.60 -14.60
N ASN A 64 1.58 -5.10 -15.76
CA ASN A 64 0.79 -5.07 -16.99
C ASN A 64 0.51 -6.51 -17.43
N SER A 65 -0.69 -6.99 -17.11
CA SER A 65 -1.16 -8.32 -17.51
C SER A 65 -2.64 -8.22 -17.82
N LYS A 66 -3.08 -8.93 -18.87
CA LYS A 66 -4.44 -8.83 -19.41
C LYS A 66 -5.52 -9.11 -18.36
N ASP A 67 -5.30 -10.13 -17.53
CA ASP A 67 -6.30 -10.64 -16.59
C ASP A 67 -5.98 -10.27 -15.12
N ILE A 68 -4.93 -9.48 -14.89
CA ILE A 68 -4.49 -9.11 -13.54
C ILE A 68 -4.42 -7.60 -13.42
N PHE A 69 -5.35 -7.05 -12.65
CA PHE A 69 -5.30 -5.66 -12.22
C PHE A 69 -4.65 -5.52 -10.84
N VAL A 70 -3.68 -4.60 -10.73
CA VAL A 70 -3.04 -4.26 -9.46
C VAL A 70 -3.11 -2.75 -9.25
N LEU A 71 -3.82 -2.33 -8.21
CA LEU A 71 -4.11 -0.92 -7.96
C LEU A 71 -2.86 -0.06 -7.72
N PHE A 72 -1.97 -0.49 -6.83
CA PHE A 72 -0.78 0.26 -6.44
C PHE A 72 0.47 -0.62 -6.39
N ASP A 73 1.64 -0.02 -6.60
CA ASP A 73 2.92 -0.72 -6.55
C ASP A 73 3.29 -1.12 -5.11
N TYR A 74 3.31 -2.43 -4.83
CA TYR A 74 3.72 -3.00 -3.55
C TYR A 74 5.21 -2.76 -3.21
N SER A 75 6.05 -2.41 -4.20
CA SER A 75 7.43 -1.99 -3.97
C SER A 75 7.52 -0.65 -3.20
N HIS A 76 6.44 0.14 -3.19
CA HIS A 76 6.40 1.41 -2.49
C HIS A 76 6.20 1.24 -0.97
N LYS A 77 6.99 1.97 -0.19
CA LYS A 77 7.00 1.86 1.29
C LYS A 77 5.63 2.18 1.91
N ILE A 78 4.94 3.20 1.38
CA ILE A 78 3.62 3.62 1.87
C ILE A 78 2.56 2.55 1.56
N VAL A 79 2.60 1.97 0.37
CA VAL A 79 1.68 0.88 -0.02
C VAL A 79 1.86 -0.33 0.90
N ARG A 80 3.09 -0.74 1.19
CA ARG A 80 3.35 -1.81 2.17
C ARG A 80 2.83 -1.48 3.57
N LEU A 81 2.97 -0.22 4.00
CA LEU A 81 2.47 0.23 5.30
C LEU A 81 0.94 0.11 5.37
N ILE A 82 0.24 0.56 4.33
CA ILE A 82 -1.22 0.42 4.16
C ILE A 82 -1.62 -1.05 4.22
N ILE A 83 -0.99 -1.91 3.41
CA ILE A 83 -1.30 -3.35 3.38
C ILE A 83 -1.08 -3.99 4.75
N LYS A 84 0.02 -3.67 5.45
CA LYS A 84 0.27 -4.19 6.81
C LYS A 84 -0.78 -3.71 7.81
N SER A 85 -1.20 -2.45 7.73
CA SER A 85 -2.25 -1.89 8.58
C SER A 85 -3.57 -2.64 8.42
N ILE A 86 -3.98 -2.93 7.19
CA ILE A 86 -5.19 -3.72 6.93
C ILE A 86 -4.97 -5.19 7.37
N LYS A 87 -3.85 -5.81 6.96
CA LYS A 87 -3.58 -7.24 7.16
C LYS A 87 -3.50 -7.64 8.63
N TYR A 88 -2.92 -6.81 9.48
CA TYR A 88 -2.62 -7.15 10.87
C TYR A 88 -3.41 -6.37 11.91
N LYS A 89 -3.88 -5.16 11.58
CA LYS A 89 -4.62 -4.31 12.52
C LYS A 89 -6.10 -4.15 12.18
N ASN A 90 -6.55 -4.72 11.06
CA ASN A 90 -7.93 -4.59 10.56
C ASN A 90 -8.39 -3.12 10.45
N ASN A 91 -7.48 -2.19 10.16
CA ASN A 91 -7.76 -0.75 10.24
C ASN A 91 -8.92 -0.36 9.32
N SER A 92 -10.06 0.04 9.90
CA SER A 92 -11.30 0.31 9.19
C SER A 92 -11.22 1.51 8.26
N ASP A 93 -10.53 2.57 8.68
CA ASP A 93 -10.48 3.82 7.94
C ASP A 93 -9.64 3.67 6.67
N ILE A 94 -8.52 2.95 6.78
CA ILE A 94 -7.72 2.58 5.61
C ILE A 94 -8.49 1.62 4.70
N LYS A 95 -9.24 0.64 5.23
CA LYS A 95 -10.09 -0.22 4.39
C LYS A 95 -11.11 0.59 3.59
N LYS A 96 -11.81 1.54 4.23
CA LYS A 96 -12.76 2.44 3.57
C LYS A 96 -12.09 3.23 2.45
N ARG A 97 -10.93 3.84 2.72
CA ARG A 97 -10.18 4.61 1.72
C ARG A 97 -9.78 3.75 0.52
N ILE A 98 -9.19 2.57 0.75
CA ILE A 98 -8.77 1.67 -0.32
C ILE A 98 -9.96 1.10 -1.09
N ALA A 99 -11.10 0.87 -0.42
CA ALA A 99 -12.33 0.44 -1.07
C ALA A 99 -12.86 1.47 -2.08
N ILE A 100 -12.73 2.77 -1.81
CA ILE A 100 -13.10 3.84 -2.76
C ILE A 100 -12.28 3.69 -4.05
N TYR A 101 -10.95 3.61 -3.93
CA TYR A 101 -10.07 3.50 -5.10
C TYR A 101 -10.30 2.22 -5.89
N LEU A 102 -10.49 1.09 -5.20
CA LEU A 102 -10.81 -0.18 -5.85
C LEU A 102 -12.17 -0.14 -6.54
N TYR A 103 -13.19 0.47 -5.91
CA TYR A 103 -14.52 0.57 -6.47
C TYR A 103 -14.51 1.35 -7.80
N GLU A 104 -13.81 2.48 -7.85
CA GLU A 104 -13.67 3.28 -9.08
C GLU A 104 -13.12 2.44 -10.24
N GLU A 105 -12.04 1.69 -10.01
CA GLU A 105 -11.42 0.83 -11.03
C GLU A 105 -12.30 -0.38 -11.37
N LEU A 106 -12.95 -0.98 -10.38
CA LEU A 106 -13.88 -2.10 -10.57
C LEU A 106 -15.08 -1.70 -11.43
N MET A 107 -15.58 -0.46 -11.32
CA MET A 107 -16.68 0.00 -12.18
C MET A 107 -16.26 0.09 -13.64
N VAL A 108 -15.03 0.54 -13.91
CA VAL A 108 -14.48 0.58 -15.28
C VAL A 108 -14.35 -0.85 -15.82
N ILE A 109 -13.67 -1.72 -15.08
CA ILE A 109 -13.45 -3.13 -15.47
C ILE A 109 -14.78 -3.86 -15.66
N SER A 110 -15.74 -3.67 -14.75
CA SER A 110 -17.03 -4.35 -14.82
C SER A 110 -17.87 -3.88 -16.00
N SER A 111 -17.81 -2.59 -16.34
CA SER A 111 -18.50 -2.05 -17.51
C SER A 111 -17.91 -2.60 -18.81
N GLU A 112 -16.59 -2.70 -18.90
CA GLU A 112 -15.92 -3.31 -20.04
C GLU A 112 -16.33 -4.78 -20.22
N ILE A 113 -16.28 -5.57 -19.15
CA ILE A 113 -16.72 -6.97 -19.19
C ILE A 113 -18.19 -7.08 -19.61
N ALA A 114 -19.07 -6.24 -19.05
CA ALA A 114 -20.49 -6.27 -19.37
C ALA A 114 -20.80 -5.90 -20.83
N LEU A 115 -19.98 -5.05 -21.46
CA LEU A 115 -20.12 -4.73 -22.88
C LEU A 115 -19.82 -5.94 -23.78
N PHE A 116 -18.86 -6.79 -23.39
CA PHE A 116 -18.49 -7.98 -24.15
C PHE A 116 -19.37 -9.20 -23.83
N GLU A 117 -19.68 -9.43 -22.56
CA GLU A 117 -20.38 -10.63 -22.07
C GLU A 117 -21.91 -10.42 -21.93
N GLY A 118 -22.40 -9.19 -22.12
CA GLY A 118 -23.81 -8.83 -21.98
C GLY A 118 -24.36 -8.89 -20.55
N THR A 119 -23.53 -9.20 -19.55
CA THR A 119 -23.93 -9.34 -18.15
C THR A 119 -22.86 -8.78 -17.20
N LEU A 120 -23.30 -8.24 -16.05
CA LEU A 120 -22.37 -7.74 -15.04
C LEU A 120 -21.61 -8.88 -14.36
N PRO A 121 -20.28 -8.77 -14.19
CA PRO A 121 -19.50 -9.77 -13.48
C PRO A 121 -19.84 -9.81 -11.99
N ILE A 122 -19.54 -10.96 -11.36
CA ILE A 122 -19.67 -11.13 -9.92
C ILE A 122 -18.31 -10.90 -9.26
N LEU A 123 -18.26 -10.02 -8.28
CA LEU A 123 -17.06 -9.82 -7.45
C LEU A 123 -16.98 -10.90 -6.37
N VAL A 124 -15.88 -11.64 -6.34
CA VAL A 124 -15.68 -12.74 -5.38
C VAL A 124 -14.37 -12.53 -4.62
N PRO A 125 -14.39 -12.33 -3.28
CA PRO A 125 -13.16 -12.21 -2.51
C PRO A 125 -12.43 -13.54 -2.42
N MET A 126 -11.10 -13.50 -2.47
CA MET A 126 -10.27 -14.68 -2.30
C MET A 126 -10.48 -15.31 -0.90
N PRO A 127 -10.80 -16.61 -0.80
CA PRO A 127 -11.04 -17.25 0.48
C PRO A 127 -9.73 -17.38 1.28
N MET A 128 -9.83 -17.12 2.59
CA MET A 128 -8.76 -17.38 3.54
C MET A 128 -8.86 -18.80 4.12
N SER A 129 -7.73 -19.40 4.45
CA SER A 129 -7.72 -20.69 5.17
C SER A 129 -8.43 -20.60 6.51
N LYS A 130 -8.98 -21.73 6.97
CA LYS A 130 -9.57 -21.81 8.32
C LYS A 130 -8.53 -21.50 9.40
N LYS A 131 -7.29 -21.96 9.22
CA LYS A 131 -6.18 -21.71 10.16
C LYS A 131 -5.83 -20.22 10.22
N GLU A 132 -5.64 -19.55 9.09
CA GLU A 132 -5.32 -18.12 9.09
C GLU A 132 -6.50 -17.27 9.52
N LYS A 133 -7.74 -17.64 9.16
CA LYS A 133 -8.95 -16.94 9.59
C LYS A 133 -9.12 -17.02 11.11
N ARG A 134 -8.80 -18.16 11.74
CA ARG A 134 -8.75 -18.27 13.21
C ARG A 134 -7.64 -17.41 13.83
N ASN A 135 -6.44 -17.44 13.26
CA ASN A 135 -5.30 -16.69 13.81
C ASN A 135 -5.45 -15.17 13.67
N ARG A 136 -6.03 -14.71 12.56
CA ARG A 136 -6.20 -13.29 12.25
C ARG A 136 -7.55 -12.74 12.72
N GLY A 137 -8.57 -13.58 12.83
CA GLY A 137 -9.95 -13.22 13.18
C GLY A 137 -10.80 -12.72 11.99
N PHE A 138 -10.19 -12.35 10.86
CA PHE A 138 -10.90 -11.79 9.71
C PHE A 138 -10.19 -12.12 8.38
N ASN A 139 -10.95 -12.05 7.28
CA ASN A 139 -10.42 -12.12 5.93
C ASN A 139 -10.37 -10.71 5.32
N GLN A 140 -9.18 -10.20 5.07
CA GLN A 140 -8.95 -8.87 4.51
C GLN A 140 -9.71 -8.63 3.19
N CYS A 141 -9.77 -9.63 2.29
CA CYS A 141 -10.48 -9.50 1.02
C CYS A 141 -11.99 -9.38 1.24
N GLU A 142 -12.57 -10.19 2.14
CA GLU A 142 -13.99 -10.10 2.51
C GLU A 142 -14.30 -8.73 3.11
N GLU A 143 -13.44 -8.24 4.00
CA GLU A 143 -13.60 -6.96 4.68
C GLU A 143 -13.56 -5.76 3.72
N ILE A 144 -12.65 -5.78 2.74
CA ILE A 144 -12.62 -4.74 1.70
C ILE A 144 -13.87 -4.81 0.83
N CYS A 145 -14.30 -6.03 0.43
CA CYS A 145 -15.53 -6.20 -0.34
C CYS A 145 -16.77 -5.70 0.41
N LYS A 146 -16.82 -5.83 1.73
CA LYS A 146 -17.90 -5.25 2.55
C LYS A 146 -17.93 -3.73 2.47
N GLU A 147 -16.77 -3.06 2.53
CA GLU A 147 -16.71 -1.61 2.34
C GLU A 147 -17.11 -1.22 0.91
N ILE A 148 -16.69 -1.99 -0.11
CA ILE A 148 -17.13 -1.78 -1.49
C ILE A 148 -18.65 -1.93 -1.62
N LYS A 149 -19.28 -2.94 -1.00
CA LYS A 149 -20.75 -3.12 -1.05
C LYS A 149 -21.50 -1.90 -0.48
N LYS A 150 -20.96 -1.28 0.57
CA LYS A 150 -21.55 -0.05 1.15
C LYS A 150 -21.49 1.13 0.17
N LEU A 151 -20.42 1.22 -0.62
CA LEU A 151 -20.24 2.26 -1.64
C LEU A 151 -21.10 1.99 -2.89
N ALA A 152 -21.10 0.74 -3.35
CA ALA A 152 -21.70 0.33 -4.62
C ALA A 152 -23.21 0.16 -4.56
N GLY A 153 -23.78 -0.13 -3.38
CA GLY A 153 -25.17 -0.58 -3.29
C GLY A 153 -25.37 -1.82 -4.17
N ASP A 154 -26.38 -1.81 -5.03
CA ASP A 154 -26.71 -2.94 -5.92
C ASP A 154 -26.02 -2.89 -7.29
N ASN A 155 -25.17 -1.88 -7.54
CA ASN A 155 -24.40 -1.78 -8.77
C ASN A 155 -23.34 -2.89 -8.92
N ILE A 156 -22.95 -3.53 -7.80
CA ILE A 156 -22.02 -4.66 -7.80
C ILE A 156 -22.64 -5.83 -7.04
N LYS A 157 -22.65 -6.99 -7.70
CA LYS A 157 -22.98 -8.27 -7.08
C LYS A 157 -21.73 -8.87 -6.45
N ILE A 158 -21.76 -9.05 -5.13
CA ILE A 158 -20.65 -9.66 -4.38
C ILE A 158 -21.12 -11.01 -3.83
N SER A 159 -20.28 -12.05 -3.96
CA SER A 159 -20.54 -13.35 -3.36
C SER A 159 -19.36 -13.89 -2.57
N TYR A 160 -19.58 -14.23 -1.31
CA TYR A 160 -18.53 -14.63 -0.37
C TYR A 160 -18.28 -16.14 -0.32
N ASN A 161 -19.19 -16.94 -0.87
CA ASN A 161 -19.24 -18.39 -0.65
C ASN A 161 -19.05 -19.21 -1.94
N ILE A 162 -18.72 -18.57 -3.07
CA ILE A 162 -18.48 -19.28 -4.34
C ILE A 162 -17.16 -20.04 -4.30
N LEU A 163 -16.11 -19.44 -3.72
CA LEU A 163 -14.79 -20.06 -3.65
C LEU A 163 -14.55 -20.67 -2.28
N LYS A 164 -14.00 -21.90 -2.27
CA LYS A 164 -13.55 -22.59 -1.06
C LYS A 164 -12.08 -22.96 -1.20
N LYS A 165 -11.26 -22.58 -0.22
CA LYS A 165 -9.88 -23.03 -0.15
C LYS A 165 -9.85 -24.53 0.18
N VAL A 166 -9.34 -25.35 -0.74
CA VAL A 166 -9.30 -26.82 -0.62
C VAL A 166 -7.96 -27.36 -0.11
N ARG A 167 -6.86 -26.61 -0.30
CA ARG A 167 -5.51 -27.03 0.07
C ARG A 167 -4.83 -25.93 0.89
N GLU A 168 -4.15 -26.33 1.96
CA GLU A 168 -3.24 -25.45 2.66
C GLU A 168 -1.88 -25.47 1.98
N THR A 169 -1.35 -24.29 1.72
CA THR A 169 -0.01 -24.08 1.19
C THR A 169 0.82 -23.37 2.24
N GLU A 170 2.12 -23.64 2.26
CA GLU A 170 3.04 -22.89 3.12
C GLU A 170 3.04 -21.41 2.76
N ARG A 171 3.37 -20.57 3.74
CA ARG A 171 3.49 -19.13 3.51
C ARG A 171 4.75 -18.87 2.68
N GLN A 172 4.56 -18.19 1.56
CA GLN A 172 5.65 -17.58 0.80
C GLN A 172 6.10 -16.27 1.43
#